data_AF-A0A2S9F703-F1
#
_entry.id   AF-A0A2S9F703-F1
#
_cell.length_a   1.000
_cell.length_b   1.000
_cell.length_c   1.000
_cell.angle_alpha   90.00
_cell.angle_beta   90.00
_cell.angle_gamma   90.00
#
_symmetry.space_group_name_H-M   'P 1'
#
loop_
_entity.id
_entity.type
_entity.pdbx_description
1 polymer ?
#
loop_
_entity_poly.entity_id
_entity_poly.type
_entity_poly.pdbx_seq_one_letter_code
_entity_poly.pdbx_strand_id
1 'polypeptide(L)'
;AELEAEPPGDVLVFLSGEREIRDTAEALRAVTDPHHTEVLPLYARLPTAEQQKVFQTARTARRIVLATNVAETSLTVPGIRYVVDPGTARISRYSRRTKVQRLPIEPISQASAAQRAGRSGRTAPGVCIRLYSEEDFESRPRFTDPEILRTNLAAVILQMAALGFGDIEGFGFLDPPDARSIRDGVSLLQELGAFDRGGELTDVGRRLAQIPVDPRLGRMILQAQEEGCVRELLVLTAALSIPDPRERPVDREEAARQKHARFADEHSDFTSFLNLWRYLGEQRKERSGSSFRRMCRDEFLHYLRIREWQDLVGQLRGICRDLGIREQDEPADAAAVHAALTAGLLSHIGMRDPDGRTYEGARNAKFVLAPGSVLTRRPPRWVVVADLVETSRLFGRTAARIEPEAVERVAGHLVQRTYSEPHWDAQRGAVMAFERVTLYGLPLVARRRVGYADVDPEVSRDLFIRHALVEGDWQTRHHFFRDNACLREELAELEERARRRDLLVGDEEVFAFYDARVPADVVSARHFDGWWKKERHRNPDLLTLTREDLLRNESDADQPDAWQAG
;
A
#
# COMPACT_ATOMS: atom_id res chain seq x y z
N ALA A 1 -37.64 -19.27 -29.64
CA ALA A 1 -38.84 -20.09 -29.43
C ALA A 1 -39.95 -19.31 -28.72
N GLU A 2 -39.94 -19.11 -27.39
CA GLU A 2 -41.08 -18.44 -26.70
C GLU A 2 -41.37 -17.01 -27.25
N LEU A 3 -40.33 -16.19 -27.47
CA LEU A 3 -40.48 -14.83 -27.99
C LEU A 3 -40.77 -14.74 -29.50
N GLU A 4 -40.86 -15.86 -30.23
CA GLU A 4 -41.23 -15.87 -31.65
C GLU A 4 -42.74 -15.81 -31.86
N ALA A 5 -43.52 -16.28 -30.88
CA ALA A 5 -44.98 -16.16 -30.88
C ALA A 5 -45.46 -14.76 -30.45
N GLU A 6 -44.59 -13.99 -29.81
CA GLU A 6 -44.86 -12.62 -29.38
C GLU A 6 -44.69 -11.62 -30.54
N PRO A 7 -45.38 -10.46 -30.51
CA PRO A 7 -45.31 -9.50 -31.63
C PRO A 7 -43.89 -8.93 -31.87
N PRO A 8 -43.65 -8.16 -32.95
CA PRO A 8 -42.32 -7.58 -33.19
C PRO A 8 -41.83 -6.69 -32.03
N GLY A 9 -40.52 -6.75 -31.77
CA GLY A 9 -39.86 -6.03 -30.69
C GLY A 9 -38.45 -6.53 -30.44
N ASP A 10 -37.60 -5.65 -29.89
CA ASP A 10 -36.21 -5.98 -29.60
C ASP A 10 -36.08 -6.66 -28.23
N VAL A 11 -35.02 -7.45 -28.09
CA VAL A 11 -34.70 -8.25 -26.91
C VAL A 11 -33.51 -7.66 -26.19
N LEU A 12 -33.62 -7.48 -24.87
CA LEU A 12 -32.52 -7.12 -23.98
C LEU A 12 -32.19 -8.32 -23.09
N VAL A 13 -30.97 -8.84 -23.19
CA VAL A 13 -30.48 -9.94 -22.37
C VAL A 13 -29.49 -9.40 -21.35
N PHE A 14 -29.72 -9.65 -20.06
CA PHE A 14 -28.77 -9.30 -19.01
C PHE A 14 -27.72 -10.39 -18.82
N LEU A 15 -26.44 -10.02 -18.69
CA LEU A 15 -25.33 -10.94 -18.47
C LEU A 15 -24.33 -10.35 -17.46
N SER A 16 -23.60 -11.21 -16.75
CA SER A 16 -22.76 -10.81 -15.62
C SER A 16 -21.39 -10.25 -16.02
N GLY A 17 -21.01 -10.32 -17.30
CA GLY A 17 -19.78 -9.68 -17.76
C GLY A 17 -19.47 -9.86 -19.24
N GLU A 18 -18.36 -9.26 -19.66
CA GLU A 18 -17.94 -9.21 -21.06
C GLU A 18 -17.71 -10.59 -21.68
N ARG A 19 -17.12 -11.53 -20.93
CA ARG A 19 -16.89 -12.90 -21.41
C ARG A 19 -18.22 -13.60 -21.75
N GLU A 20 -19.19 -13.56 -20.85
CA GLU A 20 -20.51 -14.15 -21.07
C GLU A 20 -21.22 -13.49 -22.25
N ILE A 21 -21.16 -12.15 -22.36
CA ILE A 21 -21.72 -11.41 -23.50
C ILE A 21 -21.15 -11.92 -24.81
N ARG A 22 -19.83 -12.10 -24.90
CA ARG A 22 -19.18 -12.59 -26.11
C ARG A 22 -19.58 -14.03 -26.43
N ASP A 23 -19.48 -14.91 -25.45
CA ASP A 23 -19.76 -16.34 -25.64
C ASP A 23 -21.24 -16.55 -26.04
N THR A 24 -22.17 -15.77 -25.47
CA THR A 24 -23.58 -15.73 -25.88
C THR A 24 -23.77 -15.09 -27.26
N ALA A 25 -23.05 -14.02 -27.60
CA ALA A 25 -23.13 -13.39 -28.92
C ALA A 25 -22.71 -14.35 -30.03
N GLU A 26 -21.64 -15.11 -29.82
CA GLU A 26 -21.15 -16.12 -30.76
C GLU A 26 -22.17 -17.23 -30.96
N ALA A 27 -22.71 -17.78 -29.87
CA ALA A 27 -23.74 -18.81 -29.92
C ALA A 27 -25.01 -18.33 -30.65
N LEU A 28 -25.47 -17.10 -30.38
CA LEU A 28 -26.65 -16.52 -31.04
C LEU A 28 -26.40 -16.30 -32.54
N ARG A 29 -25.26 -15.73 -32.91
CA ARG A 29 -24.93 -15.49 -34.33
C ARG A 29 -24.82 -16.78 -35.14
N ALA A 30 -24.48 -17.90 -34.50
CA ALA A 30 -24.44 -19.20 -35.16
C ALA A 30 -25.84 -19.76 -35.49
N VAL A 31 -26.90 -19.30 -34.82
CA VAL A 31 -28.26 -19.84 -34.97
C VAL A 31 -29.26 -18.82 -35.54
N THR A 32 -28.90 -17.54 -35.62
CA THR A 32 -29.78 -16.48 -36.16
C THR A 32 -29.33 -16.01 -37.55
N ASP A 33 -30.30 -15.71 -38.43
CA ASP A 33 -30.01 -15.04 -39.71
C ASP A 33 -29.62 -13.56 -39.50
N PRO A 34 -28.40 -13.13 -39.86
CA PRO A 34 -27.93 -11.75 -39.70
C PRO A 34 -28.70 -10.73 -40.55
N HIS A 35 -29.43 -11.16 -41.60
CA HIS A 35 -30.29 -10.27 -42.38
C HIS A 35 -31.57 -9.89 -41.62
N HIS A 36 -32.02 -10.75 -40.69
CA HIS A 36 -33.23 -10.55 -39.90
C HIS A 36 -32.96 -10.17 -38.44
N THR A 37 -31.82 -10.60 -37.88
CA THR A 37 -31.49 -10.40 -36.46
C THR A 37 -30.11 -9.77 -36.29
N GLU A 38 -30.05 -8.67 -35.54
CA GLU A 38 -28.79 -8.01 -35.20
C GLU A 38 -28.42 -8.28 -33.73
N VAL A 39 -27.23 -8.84 -33.47
CA VAL A 39 -26.75 -9.15 -32.11
C VAL A 39 -25.69 -8.12 -31.68
N LEU A 40 -26.04 -7.28 -30.71
CA LEU A 40 -25.25 -6.14 -30.26
C LEU A 40 -24.80 -6.28 -28.79
N PRO A 41 -23.49 -6.19 -28.49
CA PRO A 41 -23.01 -6.15 -27.11
C PRO A 41 -23.16 -4.76 -26.50
N LEU A 42 -23.36 -4.68 -25.18
CA LEU A 42 -23.42 -3.42 -24.43
C LEU A 42 -22.82 -3.57 -23.01
N TYR A 43 -21.61 -3.06 -22.81
CA TYR A 43 -20.94 -3.07 -21.51
C TYR A 43 -19.98 -1.87 -21.38
N ALA A 44 -19.65 -1.47 -20.15
CA ALA A 44 -18.96 -0.21 -19.86
C ALA A 44 -17.61 -0.03 -20.60
N ARG A 45 -16.87 -1.11 -20.82
CA ARG A 45 -15.56 -1.08 -21.49
C ARG A 45 -15.64 -0.97 -23.02
N LEU A 46 -16.81 -1.21 -23.62
CA LEU A 46 -17.00 -1.20 -25.05
C LEU A 46 -16.70 0.19 -25.65
N PRO A 47 -16.05 0.30 -26.83
CA PRO A 47 -15.80 1.61 -27.45
C PRO A 47 -17.08 2.42 -27.66
N THR A 48 -17.00 3.74 -27.50
CA THR A 48 -18.18 4.63 -27.57
C THR A 48 -18.97 4.46 -28.88
N ALA A 49 -18.28 4.29 -30.01
CA ALA A 49 -18.93 4.11 -31.31
C ALA A 49 -19.74 2.80 -31.39
N GLU A 50 -19.29 1.74 -30.72
CA GLU A 50 -20.01 0.47 -30.63
C GLU A 50 -21.19 0.57 -29.65
N GLN A 51 -21.01 1.23 -28.51
CA GLN A 51 -22.12 1.52 -27.59
C GLN A 51 -23.22 2.32 -28.28
N GLN A 52 -22.88 3.26 -29.18
CA GLN A 52 -23.87 4.06 -29.89
C GLN A 52 -24.75 3.27 -30.86
N LYS A 53 -24.30 2.10 -31.33
CA LYS A 53 -25.08 1.27 -32.27
C LYS A 53 -26.40 0.81 -31.67
N VAL A 54 -26.47 0.58 -30.35
CA VAL A 54 -27.71 0.15 -29.69
C VAL A 54 -28.81 1.22 -29.73
N PHE A 55 -28.46 2.50 -29.94
CA PHE A 55 -29.42 3.60 -30.03
C PHE A 55 -29.85 3.92 -31.46
N GLN A 56 -29.17 3.37 -32.46
CA GLN A 56 -29.53 3.58 -33.86
C GLN A 56 -30.83 2.83 -34.19
N THR A 57 -31.63 3.38 -35.10
CA THR A 57 -32.85 2.72 -35.58
C THR A 57 -32.50 1.34 -36.14
N ALA A 58 -33.25 0.32 -35.73
CA ALA A 58 -33.06 -1.05 -36.19
C ALA A 58 -33.09 -1.10 -37.72
N ARG A 59 -32.05 -1.69 -38.32
CA ARG A 59 -31.99 -1.97 -39.76
C ARG A 59 -32.59 -3.33 -40.11
N THR A 60 -32.76 -4.18 -39.11
CA THR A 60 -33.26 -5.56 -39.21
C THR A 60 -34.62 -5.68 -38.53
N ALA A 61 -35.28 -6.83 -38.70
CA ALA A 61 -36.57 -7.10 -38.09
C ALA A 61 -36.50 -7.22 -36.55
N ARG A 62 -35.35 -7.59 -35.98
CA ARG A 62 -35.16 -7.73 -34.53
C ARG A 62 -33.71 -7.46 -34.11
N ARG A 63 -33.52 -6.76 -32.99
CA ARG A 63 -32.22 -6.62 -32.32
C ARG A 63 -32.21 -7.41 -31.02
N ILE A 64 -31.08 -8.06 -30.75
CA ILE A 64 -30.78 -8.71 -29.47
C ILE A 64 -29.60 -7.97 -28.86
N VAL A 65 -29.87 -7.20 -27.81
CA VAL A 65 -28.88 -6.44 -27.06
C VAL A 65 -28.43 -7.25 -25.86
N LEU A 66 -27.16 -7.61 -25.81
CA LEU A 66 -26.53 -8.37 -24.74
C LEU A 66 -25.81 -7.40 -23.80
N ALA A 67 -26.35 -7.16 -22.62
CA ALA A 67 -25.92 -6.07 -21.75
C ALA A 67 -25.55 -6.50 -20.33
N THR A 68 -24.62 -5.77 -19.71
CA THR A 68 -24.48 -5.82 -18.25
C THR A 68 -25.55 -4.95 -17.56
N ASN A 69 -25.44 -4.76 -16.25
CA ASN A 69 -26.22 -3.80 -15.46
C ASN A 69 -26.15 -2.34 -15.96
N VAL A 70 -25.33 -2.00 -16.96
CA VAL A 70 -25.34 -0.68 -17.61
C VAL A 70 -26.71 -0.34 -18.22
N ALA A 71 -27.46 -1.36 -18.67
CA ALA A 71 -28.82 -1.19 -19.19
C ALA A 71 -29.91 -1.16 -18.09
N GLU A 72 -29.55 -1.49 -16.84
CA GLU A 72 -30.49 -1.57 -15.71
C GLU A 72 -30.90 -0.20 -15.18
N THR A 73 -30.02 0.80 -15.23
CA THR A 73 -30.27 2.15 -14.70
C THR A 73 -29.89 3.23 -15.71
N SER A 74 -28.61 3.26 -16.10
CA SER A 74 -27.97 4.41 -16.77
C SER A 74 -28.35 4.62 -18.22
N LEU A 75 -28.78 3.58 -18.94
CA LEU A 75 -29.10 3.67 -20.37
C LEU A 75 -30.49 3.15 -20.68
N THR A 76 -31.13 3.78 -21.67
CA THR A 76 -32.47 3.42 -22.13
C THR A 76 -32.38 3.04 -23.60
N VAL A 77 -32.28 1.74 -23.88
CA VAL A 77 -32.23 1.25 -25.25
C VAL A 77 -33.64 1.37 -25.86
N PRO A 78 -33.82 2.11 -26.97
CA PRO A 78 -35.12 2.24 -27.61
C PRO A 78 -35.55 0.92 -28.26
N GLY A 79 -36.86 0.65 -28.33
CA GLY A 79 -37.42 -0.51 -29.03
C GLY A 79 -37.41 -1.81 -28.26
N ILE A 80 -36.85 -1.84 -27.04
CA ILE A 80 -36.87 -3.02 -26.17
C ILE A 80 -38.31 -3.34 -25.77
N ARG A 81 -38.74 -4.55 -26.15
CA ARG A 81 -40.03 -5.11 -25.76
C ARG A 81 -39.88 -6.36 -24.92
N TYR A 82 -38.77 -7.07 -25.08
CA TYR A 82 -38.52 -8.33 -24.39
C TYR A 82 -37.26 -8.25 -23.54
N VAL A 83 -37.32 -8.81 -22.34
CA VAL A 83 -36.16 -8.93 -21.44
C VAL A 83 -35.92 -10.40 -21.16
N VAL A 84 -34.65 -10.81 -21.19
CA VAL A 84 -34.20 -12.11 -20.68
C VAL A 84 -33.23 -11.85 -19.54
N ASP A 85 -33.57 -12.32 -18.34
CA ASP A 85 -32.82 -12.07 -17.12
C ASP A 85 -32.36 -13.38 -16.47
N PRO A 86 -31.06 -13.72 -16.55
CA PRO A 86 -30.47 -14.81 -15.78
C PRO A 86 -30.43 -14.56 -14.28
N GLY A 87 -30.71 -13.33 -13.82
CA GLY A 87 -30.82 -13.02 -12.41
C GLY A 87 -29.50 -12.86 -11.67
N THR A 88 -28.37 -12.69 -12.37
CA THR A 88 -27.06 -12.46 -11.76
C THR A 88 -26.44 -11.14 -12.20
N ALA A 89 -25.51 -10.62 -11.39
CA ALA A 89 -24.71 -9.45 -11.70
C ALA A 89 -23.35 -9.51 -10.99
N ARG A 90 -22.36 -8.77 -11.50
CA ARG A 90 -21.16 -8.46 -10.73
C ARG A 90 -21.43 -7.32 -9.77
N ILE A 91 -21.29 -7.59 -8.48
CA ILE A 91 -21.47 -6.60 -7.42
C ILE A 91 -20.10 -6.31 -6.79
N SER A 92 -19.77 -5.03 -6.64
CA SER A 92 -18.53 -4.64 -5.99
C SER A 92 -18.63 -4.83 -4.48
N ARG A 93 -17.71 -5.59 -3.90
CA ARG A 93 -17.63 -5.93 -2.48
C ARG A 93 -16.23 -5.64 -1.93
N TYR A 94 -16.15 -4.91 -0.83
CA TYR A 94 -14.90 -4.71 -0.11
C TYR A 94 -14.62 -5.87 0.86
N SER A 95 -13.49 -6.54 0.70
CA SER A 95 -13.01 -7.55 1.64
C SER A 95 -12.17 -6.89 2.73
N ARG A 96 -12.72 -6.77 3.94
CA ARG A 96 -12.04 -6.23 5.13
C ARG A 96 -10.73 -6.93 5.47
N ARG A 97 -10.74 -8.28 5.45
CA ARG A 97 -9.58 -9.12 5.82
C ARG A 97 -8.38 -8.85 4.91
N THR A 98 -8.61 -8.77 3.62
CA THR A 98 -7.56 -8.59 2.62
C THR A 98 -7.40 -7.12 2.18
N LYS A 99 -8.28 -6.23 2.64
CA LYS A 99 -8.39 -4.82 2.25
C LYS A 99 -8.56 -4.59 0.75
N VAL A 100 -9.18 -5.54 0.07
CA VAL A 100 -9.22 -5.63 -1.39
C VAL A 100 -10.64 -5.56 -1.90
N GLN A 101 -10.83 -4.85 -3.01
CA GLN A 101 -12.10 -4.85 -3.74
C GLN A 101 -12.24 -6.14 -4.56
N ARG A 102 -13.39 -6.79 -4.40
CA ARG A 102 -13.79 -8.00 -5.12
C ARG A 102 -14.97 -7.67 -6.02
N LEU A 103 -15.09 -8.41 -7.13
CA LEU A 103 -16.25 -8.35 -8.02
C LEU A 103 -16.84 -9.77 -8.22
N PRO A 104 -17.39 -10.39 -7.16
CA PRO A 104 -18.11 -11.65 -7.28
C PRO A 104 -19.33 -11.51 -8.19
N ILE A 105 -19.72 -12.63 -8.81
CA ILE A 105 -21.03 -12.77 -9.46
C ILE A 105 -22.00 -13.24 -8.38
N GLU A 106 -23.06 -12.48 -8.15
CA GLU A 106 -24.06 -12.75 -7.13
C GLU A 106 -25.47 -12.68 -7.75
N PRO A 107 -26.47 -13.37 -7.16
CA PRO A 107 -27.87 -13.15 -7.49
C PRO A 107 -28.28 -11.68 -7.26
N ILE A 108 -29.07 -11.12 -8.17
CA ILE A 108 -29.62 -9.77 -8.01
C ILE A 108 -30.74 -9.72 -6.98
N SER A 109 -30.95 -8.56 -6.37
CA SER A 109 -32.10 -8.32 -5.47
C SER A 109 -33.43 -8.32 -6.23
N GLN A 110 -34.53 -8.47 -5.50
CA GLN A 110 -35.88 -8.37 -6.08
C GLN A 110 -36.11 -7.01 -6.74
N ALA A 111 -35.63 -5.92 -6.13
CA ALA A 111 -35.71 -4.59 -6.70
C ALA A 111 -34.95 -4.47 -8.04
N SER A 112 -33.73 -5.02 -8.13
CA SER A 112 -32.98 -5.06 -9.39
C SER A 112 -33.70 -5.89 -10.45
N ALA A 113 -34.23 -7.07 -10.10
CA ALA A 113 -35.02 -7.89 -11.01
C ALA A 113 -36.28 -7.17 -11.52
N ALA A 114 -36.94 -6.38 -10.66
CA ALA A 114 -38.07 -5.54 -11.05
C ALA A 114 -37.64 -4.40 -11.98
N GLN A 115 -36.50 -3.75 -11.73
CA GLN A 115 -35.96 -2.72 -12.62
C GLN A 115 -35.58 -3.28 -13.99
N ARG A 116 -34.98 -4.47 -14.04
CA ARG A 116 -34.67 -5.19 -15.29
C ARG A 116 -35.94 -5.54 -16.05
N ALA A 117 -36.94 -6.09 -15.37
CA ALA A 117 -38.24 -6.36 -15.97
C ALA A 117 -38.89 -5.09 -16.54
N GLY A 118 -38.83 -3.96 -15.82
CA GLY A 118 -39.32 -2.66 -16.29
C GLY A 118 -38.55 -2.04 -17.47
N ARG A 119 -37.49 -2.69 -17.97
CA ARG A 119 -36.88 -2.33 -19.27
C ARG A 119 -37.70 -2.86 -20.44
N SER A 120 -38.43 -3.97 -20.25
CA SER A 120 -39.58 -4.32 -21.09
C SER A 120 -40.79 -3.50 -20.64
N GLY A 121 -41.62 -3.00 -21.56
CA GLY A 121 -42.84 -2.29 -21.18
C GLY A 121 -42.81 -0.75 -21.28
N ARG A 122 -41.72 -0.14 -21.75
CA ARG A 122 -41.60 1.34 -21.78
C ARG A 122 -42.43 2.01 -22.86
N THR A 123 -42.53 1.38 -24.04
CA THR A 123 -43.23 1.93 -25.21
C THR A 123 -44.47 1.12 -25.58
N ALA A 124 -44.55 -0.14 -25.16
CA ALA A 124 -45.66 -1.06 -25.39
C ALA A 124 -45.58 -2.20 -24.37
N PRO A 125 -46.69 -2.95 -24.12
CA PRO A 125 -46.64 -4.16 -23.29
C PRO A 125 -45.53 -5.12 -23.74
N GLY A 126 -44.73 -5.56 -22.78
CA GLY A 126 -43.54 -6.38 -22.99
C GLY A 126 -43.51 -7.61 -22.11
N VAL A 127 -42.61 -8.54 -22.42
CA VAL A 127 -42.44 -9.80 -21.67
C VAL A 127 -41.04 -9.86 -21.07
N CYS A 128 -40.95 -10.22 -19.79
CA CYS A 128 -39.69 -10.48 -19.10
C CYS A 128 -39.59 -11.97 -18.76
N ILE A 129 -38.63 -12.66 -19.35
CA ILE A 129 -38.31 -14.06 -19.07
C ILE A 129 -37.19 -14.11 -18.04
N ARG A 130 -37.47 -14.67 -16.87
CA ARG A 130 -36.48 -14.91 -15.81
C ARG A 130 -35.99 -16.35 -15.91
N LEU A 131 -34.67 -16.56 -15.92
CA LEU A 131 -34.08 -17.90 -16.03
C LEU A 131 -33.82 -18.54 -14.65
N TYR A 132 -34.67 -18.24 -13.68
CA TYR A 132 -34.63 -18.73 -12.30
C TYR A 132 -36.08 -18.94 -11.82
N SER A 133 -36.26 -19.84 -10.84
CA SER A 133 -37.59 -20.19 -10.34
C SER A 133 -38.22 -19.03 -9.56
N GLU A 134 -39.54 -19.09 -9.40
CA GLU A 134 -40.27 -18.17 -8.54
C GLU A 134 -39.82 -18.28 -7.07
N GLU A 135 -39.58 -19.51 -6.59
CA GLU A 135 -39.03 -19.76 -5.25
C GLU A 135 -37.66 -19.08 -5.04
N ASP A 136 -36.76 -19.20 -6.03
CA ASP A 136 -35.47 -18.50 -5.98
C ASP A 136 -35.67 -16.98 -5.97
N PHE A 137 -36.59 -16.44 -6.77
CA PHE A 137 -36.92 -15.01 -6.78
C PHE A 137 -37.41 -14.52 -5.41
N GLU A 138 -38.35 -15.24 -4.80
CA GLU A 138 -38.94 -14.92 -3.51
C GLU A 138 -37.94 -15.00 -2.35
N SER A 139 -36.96 -15.91 -2.42
CA SER A 139 -35.92 -16.06 -1.40
C SER A 139 -34.85 -14.96 -1.40
N ARG A 140 -34.75 -14.18 -2.50
CA ARG A 140 -33.71 -13.16 -2.64
C ARG A 140 -33.98 -11.93 -1.76
N PRO A 141 -32.94 -11.18 -1.37
CA PRO A 141 -33.11 -9.91 -0.69
C PRO A 141 -33.96 -8.92 -1.49
N ARG A 142 -34.82 -8.17 -0.81
CA ARG A 142 -35.70 -7.18 -1.44
C ARG A 142 -34.90 -6.07 -2.13
N PHE A 143 -33.83 -5.60 -1.49
CA PHE A 143 -32.97 -4.52 -1.98
C PHE A 143 -31.51 -4.97 -2.00
N THR A 144 -30.73 -4.37 -2.88
CA THR A 144 -29.27 -4.53 -2.91
C THR A 144 -28.66 -3.73 -1.76
N ASP A 145 -27.63 -4.26 -1.11
CA ASP A 145 -26.97 -3.55 -0.01
C ASP A 145 -26.46 -2.16 -0.44
N PRO A 146 -26.67 -1.13 0.39
CA PRO A 146 -26.21 0.22 0.10
C PRO A 146 -24.69 0.31 0.01
N GLU A 147 -24.20 1.29 -0.74
CA GLU A 147 -22.77 1.44 -1.06
C GLU A 147 -21.88 1.61 0.18
N ILE A 148 -22.39 2.30 1.20
CA ILE A 148 -21.70 2.51 2.49
C ILE A 148 -21.36 1.19 3.19
N LEU A 149 -22.10 0.11 2.96
CA LEU A 149 -21.85 -1.21 3.56
C LEU A 149 -20.89 -2.09 2.75
N ARG A 150 -20.53 -1.67 1.54
CA ARG A 150 -19.76 -2.50 0.59
C ARG A 150 -18.50 -1.84 0.05
N THR A 151 -18.14 -0.66 0.54
CA THR A 151 -16.96 0.12 0.13
C THR A 151 -16.05 0.45 1.31
N ASN A 152 -14.84 0.93 1.03
CA ASN A 152 -13.93 1.41 2.07
C ASN A 152 -14.38 2.81 2.55
N LEU A 153 -14.50 2.98 3.86
CA LEU A 153 -15.03 4.19 4.48
C LEU A 153 -14.00 5.30 4.71
N ALA A 154 -12.71 5.08 4.42
CA ALA A 154 -11.65 6.04 4.73
C ALA A 154 -11.91 7.44 4.17
N ALA A 155 -12.42 7.55 2.95
CA ALA A 155 -12.76 8.86 2.35
C ALA A 155 -13.89 9.57 3.13
N VAL A 156 -14.95 8.83 3.49
CA VAL A 156 -16.10 9.36 4.24
C VAL A 156 -15.66 9.78 5.65
N ILE A 157 -14.91 8.92 6.35
CA ILE A 157 -14.39 9.20 7.70
C ILE A 157 -13.50 10.45 7.69
N LEU A 158 -12.60 10.57 6.71
CA LEU A 158 -11.72 11.73 6.58
C LEU A 158 -12.51 13.03 6.40
N GLN A 159 -13.50 13.02 5.52
CA GLN A 159 -14.35 14.19 5.27
C GLN A 159 -15.18 14.55 6.51
N MET A 160 -15.75 13.56 7.19
CA MET A 160 -16.53 13.79 8.41
C MET A 160 -15.68 14.41 9.52
N ALA A 161 -14.47 13.89 9.73
CA ALA A 161 -13.53 14.43 10.71
C ALA A 161 -13.10 15.86 10.35
N ALA A 162 -12.80 16.13 9.08
CA ALA A 162 -12.42 17.48 8.63
C ALA A 162 -13.55 18.52 8.79
N LEU A 163 -14.81 18.09 8.68
CA LEU A 163 -15.99 18.94 8.87
C LEU A 163 -16.44 19.04 10.35
N GLY A 164 -15.82 18.30 11.27
CA GLY A 164 -16.15 18.33 12.69
C GLY A 164 -17.46 17.64 13.05
N PHE A 165 -17.90 16.64 12.28
CA PHE A 165 -19.13 15.88 12.56
C PHE A 165 -19.02 14.91 13.74
N GLY A 166 -17.85 14.77 14.36
CA GLY A 166 -17.63 13.89 15.51
C GLY A 166 -17.52 12.41 15.14
N ASP A 167 -17.85 11.54 16.09
CA ASP A 167 -17.74 10.09 15.93
C ASP A 167 -18.74 9.55 14.89
N ILE A 168 -18.21 8.78 13.94
CA ILE A 168 -18.99 8.15 12.88
C ILE A 168 -19.92 7.05 13.42
N GLU A 169 -19.59 6.39 14.54
CA GLU A 169 -20.48 5.40 15.16
C GLU A 169 -21.76 6.04 15.70
N GLY A 170 -21.69 7.30 16.15
CA GLY A 170 -22.82 8.09 16.62
C GLY A 170 -23.59 8.82 15.51
N PHE A 171 -23.13 8.75 14.25
CA PHE A 171 -23.76 9.46 13.15
C PHE A 171 -25.04 8.75 12.68
N GLY A 172 -26.11 9.52 12.48
CA GLY A 172 -27.44 9.02 12.12
C GLY A 172 -27.58 8.57 10.66
N PHE A 173 -26.79 7.59 10.22
CA PHE A 173 -26.94 6.94 8.91
C PHE A 173 -28.28 6.19 8.81
N LEU A 174 -28.88 6.17 7.62
CA LEU A 174 -30.05 5.33 7.34
C LEU A 174 -29.72 3.84 7.51
N ASP A 175 -28.59 3.43 6.91
CA ASP A 175 -28.01 2.10 7.01
C ASP A 175 -26.58 2.25 7.56
N PRO A 176 -26.39 2.15 8.89
CA PRO A 176 -25.11 2.41 9.51
C PRO A 176 -24.08 1.34 9.15
N PRO A 177 -22.84 1.74 8.79
CA PRO A 177 -21.77 0.78 8.60
C PRO A 177 -21.42 0.06 9.89
N ASP A 178 -20.98 -1.19 9.78
CA ASP A 178 -20.55 -1.94 10.96
C ASP A 178 -19.25 -1.38 11.54
N ALA A 179 -19.09 -1.47 12.86
CA ALA A 179 -17.94 -0.97 13.59
C ALA A 179 -16.58 -1.52 13.08
N ARG A 180 -16.55 -2.71 12.47
CA ARG A 180 -15.29 -3.24 11.90
C ARG A 180 -14.92 -2.51 10.62
N SER A 181 -15.88 -2.17 9.76
CA SER A 181 -15.67 -1.36 8.56
C SER A 181 -15.20 0.06 8.91
N ILE A 182 -15.73 0.64 9.99
CA ILE A 182 -15.28 1.94 10.52
C ILE A 182 -13.83 1.86 10.98
N ARG A 183 -13.50 0.92 11.88
CA ARG A 183 -12.12 0.70 12.35
C ARG A 183 -11.14 0.47 11.22
N ASP A 184 -11.56 -0.29 10.21
CA ASP A 184 -10.78 -0.55 9.02
C ASP A 184 -10.43 0.72 8.21
N GLY A 185 -11.38 1.65 8.09
CA GLY A 185 -11.16 2.95 7.46
C GLY A 185 -10.24 3.84 8.31
N VAL A 186 -10.43 3.87 9.63
CA VAL A 186 -9.55 4.59 10.58
C VAL A 186 -8.12 4.06 10.50
N SER A 187 -7.92 2.74 10.50
CA SER A 187 -6.58 2.15 10.36
C SER A 187 -5.90 2.53 9.04
N LEU A 188 -6.66 2.68 7.95
CA LEU A 188 -6.11 3.19 6.70
C LEU A 188 -5.71 4.67 6.82
N LEU A 189 -6.53 5.50 7.46
CA LEU A 189 -6.18 6.91 7.68
C LEU A 189 -4.95 7.06 8.57
N GLN A 190 -4.77 6.19 9.56
CA GLN A 190 -3.55 6.09 10.37
C GLN A 190 -2.33 5.64 9.53
N GLU A 191 -2.52 4.64 8.66
CA GLU A 191 -1.50 4.21 7.70
C GLU A 191 -1.02 5.38 6.82
N LEU A 192 -1.96 6.18 6.32
CA LEU A 192 -1.65 7.35 5.48
C LEU A 192 -1.07 8.54 6.29
N GLY A 193 -1.04 8.44 7.63
CA GLY A 193 -0.66 9.54 8.52
C GLY A 193 -1.70 10.65 8.61
N ALA A 194 -2.91 10.43 8.07
CA ALA A 194 -4.02 11.37 8.15
C ALA A 194 -4.58 11.45 9.58
N PHE A 195 -4.57 10.33 10.30
CA PHE A 195 -4.97 10.23 11.69
C PHE A 195 -3.75 9.83 12.54
N ASP A 196 -3.69 10.31 13.78
CA ASP A 196 -2.68 9.84 14.74
C ASP A 196 -3.09 8.51 15.42
N ARG A 197 -2.29 8.04 16.38
CA ARG A 197 -2.59 6.79 17.11
C ARG A 197 -3.86 6.89 17.97
N GLY A 198 -4.23 8.09 18.40
CA GLY A 198 -5.46 8.37 19.15
C GLY A 198 -6.71 8.44 18.28
N GLY A 199 -6.55 8.56 16.95
CA GLY A 199 -7.64 8.71 16.01
C GLY A 199 -7.98 10.17 15.67
N GLU A 200 -7.11 11.11 16.07
CA GLU A 200 -7.31 12.53 15.82
C GLU A 200 -6.74 12.96 14.47
N LEU A 201 -7.37 13.95 13.85
CA LEU A 201 -7.00 14.46 12.53
C LEU A 201 -5.66 15.23 12.59
N THR A 202 -4.65 14.75 11.86
CA THR A 202 -3.34 15.41 11.76
C THR A 202 -3.34 16.53 10.73
N ASP A 203 -2.26 17.32 10.66
CA ASP A 203 -2.09 18.32 9.59
C ASP A 203 -2.02 17.68 8.20
N VAL A 204 -1.46 16.47 8.08
CA VAL A 204 -1.52 15.68 6.84
C VAL A 204 -2.97 15.35 6.52
N GLY A 205 -3.76 14.91 7.50
CA GLY A 205 -5.19 14.62 7.33
C GLY A 205 -6.00 15.83 6.88
N ARG A 206 -5.76 17.00 7.48
CA ARG A 206 -6.42 18.27 7.09
C ARG A 206 -6.09 18.67 5.65
N ARG A 207 -4.85 18.47 5.20
CA ARG A 207 -4.45 18.73 3.81
C ARG A 207 -5.07 17.71 2.86
N LEU A 208 -5.08 16.42 3.24
CA LEU A 208 -5.70 15.35 2.44
C LEU A 208 -7.19 15.57 2.21
N ALA A 209 -7.92 16.02 3.23
CA ALA A 209 -9.36 16.27 3.12
C ALA A 209 -9.72 17.34 2.07
N GLN A 210 -8.78 18.20 1.68
CA GLN A 210 -8.98 19.25 0.68
C GLN A 210 -8.73 18.78 -0.76
N ILE A 211 -8.22 17.55 -0.96
CA ILE A 211 -7.97 16.99 -2.30
C ILE A 211 -9.12 16.01 -2.65
N PRO A 212 -9.90 16.25 -3.73
CA PRO A 212 -11.11 15.49 -4.04
C PRO A 212 -10.82 14.17 -4.77
N VAL A 213 -9.97 13.33 -4.17
CA VAL A 213 -9.61 11.99 -4.66
C VAL A 213 -9.59 11.00 -3.51
N ASP A 214 -9.44 9.71 -3.82
CA ASP A 214 -9.22 8.69 -2.80
C ASP A 214 -8.03 9.09 -1.87
N PRO A 215 -8.15 8.93 -0.53
CA PRO A 215 -7.11 9.35 0.41
C PRO A 215 -5.71 8.79 0.10
N ARG A 216 -5.61 7.57 -0.46
CA ARG A 216 -4.32 7.01 -0.88
C ARG A 216 -3.68 7.84 -1.98
N LEU A 217 -4.46 8.20 -2.99
CA LEU A 217 -4.00 9.02 -4.10
C LEU A 217 -3.62 10.43 -3.64
N GLY A 218 -4.43 11.02 -2.76
CA GLY A 218 -4.10 12.30 -2.12
C GLY A 218 -2.78 12.23 -1.36
N ARG A 219 -2.51 11.13 -0.65
CA ARG A 219 -1.27 10.93 0.10
C ARG A 219 -0.04 10.85 -0.81
N MET A 220 -0.18 10.28 -2.00
CA MET A 220 0.88 10.27 -3.01
C MET A 220 1.21 11.70 -3.47
N ILE A 221 0.19 12.52 -3.72
CA ILE A 221 0.38 13.93 -4.11
C ILE A 221 1.10 14.70 -3.00
N LEU A 222 0.71 14.52 -1.73
CA LEU A 222 1.38 15.17 -0.62
C LEU A 222 2.84 14.71 -0.47
N GLN A 223 3.12 13.41 -0.63
CA GLN A 223 4.51 12.92 -0.61
C GLN A 223 5.33 13.49 -1.76
N ALA A 224 4.72 13.65 -2.93
CA ALA A 224 5.40 14.14 -4.12
C ALA A 224 6.04 15.52 -3.93
N GLN A 225 5.50 16.34 -3.01
CA GLN A 225 6.11 17.62 -2.65
C GLN A 225 7.47 17.44 -1.97
N GLU A 226 7.60 16.44 -1.09
CA GLU A 226 8.86 16.12 -0.39
C GLU A 226 9.87 15.47 -1.33
N GLU A 227 9.40 14.62 -2.25
CA GLU A 227 10.25 13.93 -3.22
C GLU A 227 10.59 14.78 -4.46
N GLY A 228 9.95 15.93 -4.63
CA GLY A 228 10.16 16.79 -5.79
C GLY A 228 9.59 16.24 -7.11
N CYS A 229 8.47 15.51 -7.06
CA CYS A 229 7.88 14.82 -8.22
C CYS A 229 6.37 15.11 -8.39
N VAL A 230 5.90 16.28 -7.97
CA VAL A 230 4.48 16.66 -7.98
C VAL A 230 3.89 16.57 -9.39
N ARG A 231 4.63 17.03 -10.41
CA ARG A 231 4.16 17.05 -11.80
C ARG A 231 3.80 15.65 -12.30
N GLU A 232 4.67 14.68 -12.03
CA GLU A 232 4.46 13.28 -12.39
C GLU A 232 3.32 12.67 -11.60
N LEU A 233 3.22 12.96 -10.29
CA LEU A 233 2.18 12.38 -9.44
C LEU A 233 0.78 12.94 -9.70
N LEU A 234 0.64 14.20 -10.16
CA LEU A 234 -0.64 14.71 -10.63
C LEU A 234 -1.15 13.91 -11.84
N VAL A 235 -0.24 13.59 -12.78
CA VAL A 235 -0.55 12.79 -13.97
C VAL A 235 -0.94 11.36 -13.57
N LEU A 236 -0.16 10.72 -12.71
CA LEU A 236 -0.41 9.34 -12.27
C LEU A 236 -1.68 9.22 -11.44
N THR A 237 -1.90 10.13 -10.49
CA THR A 237 -3.11 10.14 -9.65
C THR A 237 -4.37 10.26 -10.50
N ALA A 238 -4.36 11.17 -11.49
CA ALA A 238 -5.47 11.29 -12.42
C ALA A 238 -5.65 10.02 -13.27
N ALA A 239 -4.56 9.40 -13.72
CA ALA A 239 -4.61 8.16 -14.52
C ALA A 239 -5.22 6.99 -13.74
N LEU A 240 -4.91 6.88 -12.45
CA LEU A 240 -5.41 5.83 -11.56
C LEU A 240 -6.87 6.05 -11.15
N SER A 241 -7.37 7.28 -11.26
CA SER A 241 -8.75 7.65 -10.89
C SER A 241 -9.76 7.39 -12.01
N ILE A 242 -9.30 7.11 -13.24
CA ILE A 242 -10.15 6.94 -14.42
C ILE A 242 -9.91 5.58 -15.09
N PRO A 243 -10.81 5.12 -15.98
CA PRO A 243 -10.54 3.93 -16.78
C PRO A 243 -9.31 4.14 -17.70
N ASP A 244 -8.48 3.11 -17.85
CA ASP A 244 -7.27 3.17 -18.69
C ASP A 244 -7.62 3.66 -20.12
N PRO A 245 -6.93 4.70 -20.63
CA PRO A 245 -7.16 5.21 -21.98
C PRO A 245 -6.71 4.25 -23.08
N ARG A 246 -5.86 3.25 -22.78
CA ARG A 246 -5.42 2.24 -23.74
C ARG A 246 -6.51 1.19 -23.95
N GLU A 247 -6.89 0.99 -25.20
CA GLU A 247 -7.84 -0.03 -25.61
C GLU A 247 -7.11 -1.29 -26.07
N ARG A 248 -7.63 -2.45 -25.71
CA ARG A 248 -7.14 -3.74 -26.20
C ARG A 248 -8.33 -4.53 -26.75
N PRO A 249 -8.78 -4.21 -27.98
CA PRO A 249 -9.85 -4.96 -28.63
C PRO A 249 -9.44 -6.42 -28.80
N VAL A 250 -10.35 -7.36 -28.56
CA VAL A 250 -10.05 -8.80 -28.57
C VAL A 250 -9.56 -9.27 -29.94
N ASP A 251 -10.13 -8.74 -31.01
CA ASP A 251 -9.79 -9.04 -32.41
C ASP A 251 -8.45 -8.44 -32.86
N ARG A 252 -7.97 -7.41 -32.14
CA ARG A 252 -6.76 -6.65 -32.49
C ARG A 252 -5.81 -6.50 -31.31
N GLU A 253 -5.82 -7.45 -30.39
CA GLU A 253 -5.08 -7.34 -29.14
C GLU A 253 -3.57 -7.22 -29.40
N GLU A 254 -3.05 -8.02 -30.33
CA GLU A 254 -1.62 -8.01 -30.68
C GLU A 254 -1.20 -6.69 -31.35
N ALA A 255 -2.02 -6.15 -32.25
CA ALA A 255 -1.76 -4.84 -32.88
C ALA A 255 -1.78 -3.70 -31.85
N ALA A 256 -2.74 -3.71 -30.92
CA ALA A 256 -2.80 -2.76 -29.82
C ALA A 256 -1.57 -2.87 -28.91
N ARG A 257 -1.18 -4.10 -28.55
CA ARG A 257 -0.01 -4.39 -27.73
C ARG A 257 1.28 -3.87 -28.37
N GLN A 258 1.47 -4.09 -29.67
CA GLN A 258 2.63 -3.58 -30.40
C GLN A 258 2.69 -2.06 -30.41
N LYS A 259 1.56 -1.38 -30.65
CA LYS A 259 1.48 0.09 -30.59
C LYS A 259 1.76 0.63 -29.19
N HIS A 260 1.27 -0.03 -28.15
CA HIS A 260 1.44 0.41 -26.77
C HIS A 260 2.80 0.05 -26.17
N ALA A 261 3.50 -0.94 -26.73
CA ALA A 261 4.82 -1.38 -26.26
C ALA A 261 5.88 -0.26 -26.29
N ARG A 262 5.75 0.73 -27.19
CA ARG A 262 6.65 1.90 -27.24
C ARG A 262 6.60 2.78 -25.99
N PHE A 263 5.55 2.65 -25.17
CA PHE A 263 5.41 3.37 -23.90
C PHE A 263 5.95 2.57 -22.72
N ALA A 264 6.23 1.28 -22.90
CA ALA A 264 6.66 0.40 -21.82
C ALA A 264 8.00 0.88 -21.22
N ASP A 265 8.05 0.90 -19.90
CA ASP A 265 9.28 1.05 -19.14
C ASP A 265 9.68 -0.31 -18.56
N GLU A 266 10.98 -0.62 -18.47
CA GLU A 266 11.45 -1.93 -18.01
C GLU A 266 11.14 -2.19 -16.53
N HIS A 267 10.95 -1.14 -15.74
CA HIS A 267 10.86 -1.22 -14.28
C HIS A 267 9.53 -0.70 -13.71
N SER A 268 8.62 -0.18 -14.54
CA SER A 268 7.45 0.57 -14.03
C SER A 268 6.29 0.69 -15.03
N ASP A 269 5.16 0.06 -14.71
CA ASP A 269 3.89 0.31 -15.40
C ASP A 269 3.42 1.76 -15.21
N PHE A 270 3.74 2.40 -14.08
CA PHE A 270 3.44 3.81 -13.81
C PHE A 270 4.21 4.74 -14.77
N THR A 271 5.49 4.48 -14.98
CA THR A 271 6.32 5.23 -15.93
C THR A 271 5.79 5.07 -17.35
N SER A 272 5.16 3.94 -17.66
CA SER A 272 4.49 3.73 -18.94
C SER A 272 3.30 4.68 -19.16
N PHE A 273 2.57 5.06 -18.10
CA PHE A 273 1.57 6.12 -18.18
C PHE A 273 2.20 7.50 -18.39
N LEU A 274 3.32 7.82 -17.72
CA LEU A 274 4.05 9.07 -17.93
C LEU A 274 4.58 9.19 -19.37
N ASN A 275 5.10 8.10 -19.93
CA ASN A 275 5.53 8.02 -21.33
C ASN A 275 4.37 8.30 -22.30
N LEU A 276 3.22 7.65 -22.07
CA LEU A 276 2.01 7.89 -22.86
C LEU A 276 1.53 9.34 -22.75
N TRP A 277 1.56 9.91 -21.54
CA TRP A 277 1.17 11.30 -21.29
C TRP A 277 2.04 12.28 -22.08
N ARG A 278 3.37 12.13 -22.02
CA ARG A 278 4.33 12.96 -22.77
C ARG A 278 4.07 12.87 -24.27
N TYR A 279 3.95 11.65 -24.80
CA TYR A 279 3.64 11.41 -26.21
C TYR A 279 2.35 12.10 -26.66
N LEU A 280 1.28 11.96 -25.87
CA LEU A 280 -0.01 12.61 -26.18
C LEU A 280 0.10 14.14 -26.16
N GLY A 281 0.89 14.69 -25.25
CA GLY A 281 1.18 16.11 -25.16
C GLY A 281 1.89 16.65 -26.41
N GLU A 282 2.93 15.95 -26.87
CA GLU A 282 3.68 16.28 -28.10
C GLU A 282 2.77 16.20 -29.33
N GLN A 283 2.07 15.09 -29.52
CA GLN A 283 1.20 14.90 -30.68
C GLN A 283 0.05 15.90 -30.74
N ARG A 284 -0.43 16.40 -29.59
CA ARG A 284 -1.48 17.42 -29.54
C ARG A 284 -0.96 18.81 -29.96
N LYS A 285 0.32 19.12 -29.75
CA LYS A 285 0.93 20.37 -30.21
C LYS A 285 1.13 20.38 -31.73
N GLU A 286 1.43 19.23 -32.31
CA GLU A 286 1.75 19.09 -33.74
C GLU A 286 0.52 18.91 -34.64
N ARG A 287 -0.58 18.37 -34.10
CA ARG A 287 -1.74 17.95 -34.90
C ARG A 287 -2.96 18.83 -34.67
N SER A 288 -3.75 19.03 -35.72
CA SER A 288 -5.11 19.55 -35.59
C SER A 288 -5.99 18.59 -34.77
N GLY A 289 -7.04 19.11 -34.11
CA GLY A 289 -7.88 18.31 -33.23
C GLY A 289 -8.56 17.10 -33.91
N SER A 290 -8.90 17.20 -35.20
CA SER A 290 -9.45 16.08 -35.98
C SER A 290 -8.39 15.03 -36.31
N SER A 291 -7.18 15.46 -36.67
CA SER A 291 -6.02 14.58 -36.91
C SER A 291 -5.60 13.84 -35.64
N PHE A 292 -5.55 14.54 -34.50
CA PHE A 292 -5.26 13.94 -33.20
C PHE A 292 -6.29 12.87 -32.81
N ARG A 293 -7.59 13.16 -32.95
CA ARG A 293 -8.66 12.17 -32.70
C ARG A 293 -8.54 10.93 -33.60
N ARG A 294 -8.13 11.10 -34.86
CA ARG A 294 -7.91 9.98 -35.78
C ARG A 294 -6.71 9.15 -35.33
N MET A 295 -5.59 9.79 -34.99
CA MET A 295 -4.40 9.12 -34.45
C MET A 295 -4.74 8.30 -33.20
N CYS A 296 -5.47 8.87 -32.23
CA CYS A 296 -5.86 8.12 -31.03
C CYS A 296 -6.59 6.82 -31.39
N ARG A 297 -7.53 6.88 -32.34
CA ARG A 297 -8.26 5.70 -32.81
C ARG A 297 -7.35 4.68 -33.50
N ASP A 298 -6.48 5.13 -34.38
CA ASP A 298 -5.56 4.29 -35.16
C ASP A 298 -4.52 3.59 -34.26
N GLU A 299 -4.27 4.15 -33.07
CA GLU A 299 -3.32 3.64 -32.08
C GLU A 299 -3.99 2.99 -30.86
N PHE A 300 -5.29 2.68 -30.95
CA PHE A 300 -6.05 2.01 -29.89
C PHE A 300 -6.05 2.79 -28.56
N LEU A 301 -6.30 4.10 -28.65
CA LEU A 301 -6.38 5.02 -27.53
C LEU A 301 -7.77 5.69 -27.51
N HIS A 302 -8.46 5.60 -26.37
CA HIS A 302 -9.79 6.13 -26.19
C HIS A 302 -9.74 7.66 -25.95
N TYR A 303 -9.99 8.45 -26.99
CA TYR A 303 -9.89 9.92 -26.96
C TYR A 303 -10.65 10.58 -25.79
N LEU A 304 -11.88 10.15 -25.47
CA LEU A 304 -12.64 10.78 -24.38
C LEU A 304 -12.00 10.56 -23.00
N ARG A 305 -11.39 9.39 -22.76
CA ARG A 305 -10.66 9.09 -21.51
C ARG A 305 -9.37 9.89 -21.43
N ILE A 306 -8.69 10.11 -22.57
CA ILE A 306 -7.54 11.02 -22.63
C ILE A 306 -7.96 12.45 -22.28
N ARG A 307 -9.09 12.93 -22.80
CA ARG A 307 -9.60 14.26 -22.47
C ARG A 307 -9.94 14.37 -20.98
N GLU A 308 -10.67 13.40 -20.44
CA GLU A 308 -10.99 13.31 -19.01
C GLU A 308 -9.73 13.29 -18.14
N TRP A 309 -8.72 12.51 -18.55
CA TRP A 309 -7.41 12.50 -17.89
C TRP A 309 -6.78 13.89 -17.87
N GLN A 310 -6.78 14.60 -19.00
CA GLN A 310 -6.22 15.94 -19.12
C GLN A 310 -6.95 16.96 -18.27
N ASP A 311 -8.28 16.91 -18.27
CA ASP A 311 -9.13 17.79 -17.48
C ASP A 311 -8.91 17.56 -15.98
N LEU A 312 -8.84 16.31 -15.53
CA LEU A 312 -8.59 15.95 -14.13
C LEU A 312 -7.19 16.39 -13.66
N VAL A 313 -6.15 16.20 -14.48
CA VAL A 313 -4.81 16.74 -14.17
C VAL A 313 -4.84 18.26 -14.01
N GLY A 314 -5.60 18.97 -14.86
CA GLY A 314 -5.79 20.42 -14.76
C GLY A 314 -6.49 20.84 -13.45
N GLN A 315 -7.55 20.13 -13.07
CA GLN A 315 -8.27 20.37 -11.81
C GLN A 315 -7.40 20.13 -10.59
N LEU A 316 -6.72 18.97 -10.53
CA LEU A 316 -5.82 18.64 -9.43
C LEU A 316 -4.67 19.63 -9.30
N ARG A 317 -4.10 20.08 -10.44
CA ARG A 317 -3.08 21.13 -10.46
C ARG A 317 -3.58 22.43 -9.85
N GLY A 318 -4.81 22.84 -10.17
CA GLY A 318 -5.43 24.04 -9.60
C GLY A 318 -5.54 23.94 -8.08
N ILE A 319 -6.15 22.85 -7.60
CA ILE A 319 -6.35 22.59 -6.16
C ILE A 319 -5.01 22.52 -5.42
N CYS A 320 -4.03 21.79 -5.97
CA CYS A 320 -2.70 21.66 -5.37
C CYS A 320 -1.98 23.00 -5.25
N ARG A 321 -2.11 23.87 -6.26
CA ARG A 321 -1.56 25.22 -6.24
C ARG A 321 -2.14 26.05 -5.10
N ASP A 322 -3.45 25.99 -4.89
CA ASP A 322 -4.14 26.71 -3.82
C ASP A 322 -3.71 26.21 -2.42
N LEU A 323 -3.36 24.92 -2.32
CA LEU A 323 -2.76 24.30 -1.13
C LEU A 323 -1.25 24.55 -0.96
N GLY A 324 -0.64 25.35 -1.85
CA GLY A 324 0.80 25.63 -1.83
C GLY A 324 1.70 24.49 -2.34
N ILE A 325 1.11 23.44 -2.93
CA ILE A 325 1.83 22.31 -3.54
C ILE A 325 2.21 22.71 -4.97
N ARG A 326 3.52 22.80 -5.24
CA ARG A 326 4.04 23.30 -6.52
C ARG A 326 4.72 22.22 -7.33
N GLU A 327 4.51 22.26 -8.64
CA GLU A 327 5.22 21.43 -9.61
C GLU A 327 6.67 21.90 -9.78
N GLN A 328 7.55 20.94 -10.03
CA GLN A 328 8.95 21.17 -10.39
C GLN A 328 9.07 21.38 -11.90
N ASP A 329 10.00 22.23 -12.32
CA ASP A 329 10.28 22.49 -13.73
C ASP A 329 10.99 21.29 -14.39
N GLU A 330 11.92 20.68 -13.68
CA GLU A 330 12.69 19.53 -14.15
C GLU A 330 11.96 18.20 -13.94
N PRO A 331 12.14 17.19 -14.82
CA PRO A 331 11.68 15.83 -14.59
C PRO A 331 12.27 15.18 -13.34
N ALA A 332 11.39 14.63 -12.52
CA ALA A 332 11.79 13.84 -11.37
C ALA A 332 12.38 12.49 -11.78
N ASP A 333 13.30 11.99 -10.96
CA ASP A 333 13.80 10.63 -11.09
C ASP A 333 12.70 9.60 -10.78
N ALA A 334 12.78 8.43 -11.42
CA ALA A 334 11.82 7.35 -11.23
C ALA A 334 11.77 6.89 -9.77
N ALA A 335 12.91 6.87 -9.06
CA ALA A 335 12.96 6.49 -7.65
C ALA A 335 12.14 7.45 -6.76
N ALA A 336 12.20 8.76 -7.03
CA ALA A 336 11.41 9.77 -6.32
C ALA A 336 9.90 9.59 -6.58
N VAL A 337 9.52 9.32 -7.82
CA VAL A 337 8.13 9.00 -8.19
C VAL A 337 7.64 7.74 -7.46
N HIS A 338 8.46 6.68 -7.44
CA HIS A 338 8.12 5.41 -6.79
C HIS A 338 8.03 5.53 -5.26
N ALA A 339 8.87 6.34 -4.64
CA ALA A 339 8.77 6.67 -3.21
C ALA A 339 7.45 7.38 -2.90
N ALA A 340 7.06 8.38 -3.71
CA ALA A 340 5.80 9.08 -3.55
C ALA A 340 4.58 8.18 -3.74
N LEU A 341 4.59 7.29 -4.74
CA LEU A 341 3.55 6.27 -4.94
C LEU A 341 3.42 5.37 -3.71
N THR A 342 4.56 4.93 -3.16
CA THR A 342 4.60 4.01 -2.02
C THR A 342 3.93 4.61 -0.77
N ALA A 343 3.98 5.93 -0.57
CA ALA A 343 3.34 6.59 0.57
C ALA A 343 1.82 6.39 0.64
N GLY A 344 1.14 6.32 -0.51
CA GLY A 344 -0.30 6.02 -0.57
C GLY A 344 -0.61 4.51 -0.61
N LEU A 345 0.39 3.70 -0.94
CA LEU A 345 0.27 2.28 -1.29
C LEU A 345 1.05 1.37 -0.33
N LEU A 346 1.26 1.79 0.92
CA LEU A 346 2.06 1.04 1.91
C LEU A 346 1.54 -0.38 2.14
N SER A 347 0.22 -0.59 2.12
CA SER A 347 -0.36 -1.94 2.19
C SER A 347 -0.34 -2.72 0.87
N HIS A 348 0.11 -2.14 -0.24
CA HIS A 348 0.17 -2.77 -1.58
C HIS A 348 1.62 -3.02 -2.04
N ILE A 349 2.57 -3.08 -1.10
CA ILE A 349 3.93 -3.53 -1.38
C ILE A 349 3.99 -5.07 -1.35
N GLY A 350 4.94 -5.64 -2.07
CA GLY A 350 5.23 -7.07 -2.03
C GLY A 350 6.71 -7.39 -2.21
N MET A 351 7.17 -8.39 -1.47
CA MET A 351 8.48 -9.02 -1.61
C MET A 351 8.31 -10.36 -2.34
N ARG A 352 9.06 -10.56 -3.42
CA ARG A 352 9.00 -11.78 -4.22
C ARG A 352 9.58 -12.96 -3.45
N ASP A 353 8.90 -14.10 -3.50
CA ASP A 353 9.46 -15.37 -3.05
C ASP A 353 10.72 -15.72 -3.88
N PRO A 354 11.79 -16.28 -3.28
CA PRO A 354 13.00 -16.67 -4.01
C PRO A 354 12.73 -17.67 -5.14
N ASP A 355 11.81 -18.61 -4.90
CA ASP A 355 11.58 -19.79 -5.74
C ASP A 355 10.41 -19.62 -6.75
N GLY A 356 9.80 -18.43 -6.82
CA GLY A 356 8.54 -18.26 -7.53
C GLY A 356 8.28 -16.89 -8.12
N ARG A 357 7.07 -16.77 -8.70
CA ARG A 357 6.50 -15.50 -9.21
C ARG A 357 5.45 -14.92 -8.26
N THR A 358 5.34 -15.50 -7.07
CA THR A 358 4.46 -15.06 -6.00
C THR A 358 5.17 -14.01 -5.17
N TYR A 359 4.40 -13.03 -4.73
CA TYR A 359 4.83 -11.97 -3.82
C TYR A 359 4.14 -12.16 -2.49
N GLU A 360 4.93 -12.14 -1.42
CA GLU A 360 4.46 -11.93 -0.06
C GLU A 360 4.22 -10.43 0.13
N GLY A 361 2.96 -10.06 0.33
CA GLY A 361 2.51 -8.70 0.56
C GLY A 361 2.23 -8.41 2.02
N ALA A 362 1.88 -7.15 2.29
CA ALA A 362 1.51 -6.70 3.63
C ALA A 362 0.43 -7.62 4.25
N ARG A 363 0.55 -7.88 5.56
CA ARG A 363 -0.44 -8.66 6.34
C ARG A 363 -0.61 -10.09 5.81
N ASN A 364 0.49 -10.72 5.36
CA ASN A 364 0.56 -12.08 4.83
C ASN A 364 -0.29 -12.32 3.57
N ALA A 365 -0.63 -11.26 2.83
CA ALA A 365 -1.29 -11.41 1.54
C ALA A 365 -0.33 -12.09 0.54
N LYS A 366 -0.84 -12.98 -0.31
CA LYS A 366 -0.05 -13.58 -1.39
C LYS A 366 -0.66 -13.22 -2.73
N PHE A 367 0.11 -12.60 -3.60
CA PHE A 367 -0.37 -12.17 -4.91
C PHE A 367 0.65 -12.44 -6.03
N VAL A 368 0.18 -12.38 -7.27
CA VAL A 368 1.03 -12.41 -8.46
C VAL A 368 0.79 -11.15 -9.28
N LEU A 369 1.78 -10.72 -10.07
CA LEU A 369 1.57 -9.60 -10.98
C LEU A 369 0.58 -9.97 -12.09
N ALA A 370 -0.29 -9.03 -12.44
CA ALA A 370 -1.23 -9.20 -13.54
C ALA A 370 -0.47 -9.45 -14.85
N PRO A 371 -0.93 -10.37 -15.73
CA PRO A 371 -0.23 -10.72 -16.98
C PRO A 371 0.05 -9.52 -17.90
N GLY A 372 -0.72 -8.44 -17.76
CA GLY A 372 -0.55 -7.22 -18.54
C GLY A 372 0.59 -6.29 -18.08
N SER A 373 1.23 -6.57 -16.94
CA SER A 373 2.34 -5.78 -16.39
C SER A 373 3.66 -6.08 -17.10
N VAL A 374 4.45 -5.04 -17.38
CA VAL A 374 5.80 -5.14 -17.97
C VAL A 374 6.76 -5.94 -17.10
N LEU A 375 6.56 -5.89 -15.78
CA LEU A 375 7.41 -6.55 -14.78
C LEU A 375 7.25 -8.08 -14.76
N THR A 376 6.25 -8.65 -15.42
CA THR A 376 6.07 -10.11 -15.50
C THR A 376 7.20 -10.82 -16.26
N ARG A 377 7.94 -10.09 -17.11
CA ARG A 377 9.09 -10.61 -17.85
C ARG A 377 10.32 -10.76 -16.97
N ARG A 378 10.59 -9.74 -16.15
CA ARG A 378 11.71 -9.65 -15.20
C ARG A 378 11.17 -9.17 -13.85
N PRO A 379 10.55 -10.06 -13.05
CA PRO A 379 9.90 -9.67 -11.81
C PRO A 379 10.95 -9.19 -10.82
N PRO A 380 10.89 -7.95 -10.28
CA PRO A 380 11.87 -7.49 -9.30
C PRO A 380 11.60 -8.10 -7.92
N ARG A 381 12.58 -8.01 -7.02
CA ARG A 381 12.46 -8.51 -5.64
C ARG A 381 11.39 -7.77 -4.85
N TRP A 382 11.28 -6.45 -5.04
CA TRP A 382 10.31 -5.60 -4.36
C TRP A 382 9.45 -4.86 -5.37
N VAL A 383 8.15 -4.82 -5.12
CA VAL A 383 7.18 -4.09 -5.93
C VAL A 383 6.23 -3.29 -5.06
N VAL A 384 5.72 -2.20 -5.63
CA VAL A 384 4.45 -1.58 -5.23
C VAL A 384 3.45 -1.77 -6.35
N VAL A 385 2.17 -2.01 -6.02
CA VAL A 385 1.09 -2.12 -7.01
C VAL A 385 -0.02 -1.12 -6.71
N ALA A 386 -0.65 -0.56 -7.76
CA ALA A 386 -1.76 0.37 -7.58
C ALA A 386 -2.96 -0.34 -6.93
N ASP A 387 -3.33 -1.51 -7.49
CA ASP A 387 -4.49 -2.27 -7.04
C ASP A 387 -4.13 -3.73 -6.78
N LEU A 388 -4.68 -4.27 -5.71
CA LEU A 388 -4.80 -5.70 -5.48
C LEU A 388 -6.24 -6.10 -5.78
N VAL A 389 -6.45 -7.00 -6.75
CA VAL A 389 -7.79 -7.43 -7.19
C VAL A 389 -7.87 -8.95 -7.20
N GLU A 390 -8.89 -9.49 -6.56
CA GLU A 390 -9.12 -10.93 -6.48
C GLU A 390 -10.11 -11.38 -7.55
N THR A 391 -9.66 -12.26 -8.44
CA THR A 391 -10.51 -12.92 -9.45
C THR A 391 -10.42 -14.44 -9.29
N SER A 392 -9.50 -15.11 -9.99
CA SER A 392 -9.16 -16.53 -9.73
C SER A 392 -8.10 -16.70 -8.63
N ARG A 393 -7.23 -15.69 -8.50
CA ARG A 393 -6.26 -15.49 -7.43
C ARG A 393 -6.10 -13.98 -7.21
N LEU A 394 -5.32 -13.59 -6.21
CA LEU A 394 -5.02 -12.19 -5.97
C LEU A 394 -3.99 -11.70 -6.99
N PHE A 395 -4.35 -10.66 -7.75
CA PHE A 395 -3.49 -10.04 -8.76
C PHE A 395 -3.13 -8.62 -8.36
N GLY A 396 -1.84 -8.29 -8.44
CA GLY A 396 -1.34 -6.92 -8.38
C GLY A 396 -1.37 -6.28 -9.78
N ARG A 397 -2.11 -5.19 -9.95
CA ARG A 397 -2.24 -4.45 -11.21
C ARG A 397 -1.47 -3.14 -11.13
N THR A 398 -0.83 -2.78 -12.24
CA THR A 398 0.00 -1.58 -12.38
C THR A 398 1.11 -1.55 -11.32
N ALA A 399 2.27 -2.09 -11.66
CA ALA A 399 3.35 -2.31 -10.72
C ALA A 399 4.60 -1.47 -11.03
N ALA A 400 5.35 -1.12 -10.00
CA ALA A 400 6.69 -0.54 -10.11
C ALA A 400 7.67 -1.28 -9.21
N ARG A 401 8.92 -1.38 -9.66
CA ARG A 401 10.05 -1.79 -8.81
C ARG A 401 10.29 -0.72 -7.75
N ILE A 402 10.48 -1.13 -6.51
CA ILE A 402 10.83 -0.23 -5.39
C ILE A 402 12.05 -0.75 -4.65
N GLU A 403 12.67 0.12 -3.85
CA GLU A 403 13.76 -0.23 -2.94
C GLU A 403 13.26 -0.20 -1.48
N PRO A 404 13.59 -1.20 -0.65
CA PRO A 404 13.12 -1.28 0.73
C PRO A 404 13.56 -0.08 1.59
N GLU A 405 14.69 0.55 1.28
CA GLU A 405 15.19 1.75 1.97
C GLU A 405 14.24 2.95 1.77
N ALA A 406 13.68 3.10 0.56
CA ALA A 406 12.68 4.12 0.30
C ALA A 406 11.38 3.84 1.05
N VAL A 407 10.99 2.56 1.15
CA VAL A 407 9.82 2.15 1.94
C VAL A 407 10.04 2.47 3.43
N GLU A 408 11.20 2.14 3.99
CA GLU A 408 11.53 2.43 5.40
C GLU A 408 11.41 3.92 5.70
N ARG A 409 11.96 4.77 4.82
CA ARG A 409 11.93 6.23 4.97
C ARG A 409 10.50 6.78 4.93
N VAL A 410 9.71 6.37 3.93
CA VAL A 410 8.34 6.86 3.73
C VAL A 410 7.37 6.32 4.79
N ALA A 411 7.60 5.10 5.29
CA ALA A 411 6.77 4.44 6.28
C ALA A 411 7.29 4.59 7.72
N GLY A 412 8.16 5.57 8.00
CA GLY A 412 8.92 5.65 9.25
C GLY A 412 8.06 5.62 10.53
N HIS A 413 6.82 6.12 10.47
CA HIS A 413 5.84 6.13 11.58
C HIS A 413 5.16 4.77 11.83
N LEU A 414 5.30 3.81 10.90
CA LEU A 414 4.63 2.51 10.92
C LEU A 414 5.59 1.33 11.05
N VAL A 415 6.86 1.50 10.69
CA VAL A 415 7.82 0.40 10.77
C VAL A 415 8.02 -0.04 12.22
N GLN A 416 8.16 -1.35 12.40
CA GLN A 416 8.51 -1.96 13.66
C GLN A 416 10.01 -2.22 13.68
N ARG A 417 10.67 -1.78 14.75
CA ARG A 417 12.12 -1.94 14.96
C ARG A 417 12.34 -2.92 16.10
N THR A 418 13.21 -3.88 15.88
CA THR A 418 13.65 -4.84 16.90
C THR A 418 15.16 -4.84 16.93
N TYR A 419 15.73 -4.82 18.13
CA TYR A 419 17.16 -4.79 18.35
C TYR A 419 17.62 -6.10 18.98
N SER A 420 18.81 -6.57 18.61
CA SER A 420 19.39 -7.82 19.11
C SER A 420 20.90 -7.72 19.22
N GLU A 421 21.48 -8.55 20.08
CA GLU A 421 22.93 -8.68 20.31
C GLU A 421 23.60 -7.31 20.59
N PRO A 422 23.19 -6.58 21.64
CA PRO A 422 23.94 -5.41 22.08
C PRO A 422 25.34 -5.84 22.53
N HIS A 423 26.37 -5.20 21.98
CA HIS A 423 27.77 -5.52 22.25
C HIS A 423 28.64 -4.28 22.20
N TRP A 424 29.72 -4.28 22.97
CA TRP A 424 30.74 -3.25 22.90
C TRP A 424 31.56 -3.38 21.59
N ASP A 425 31.78 -2.26 20.90
CA ASP A 425 32.69 -2.17 19.75
C ASP A 425 33.84 -1.23 20.12
N ALA A 426 34.99 -1.80 20.49
CA ALA A 426 36.17 -1.07 20.94
C ALA A 426 36.71 -0.08 19.90
N GLN A 427 36.61 -0.41 18.59
CA GLN A 427 37.06 0.51 17.53
C GLN A 427 36.18 1.75 17.44
N ARG A 428 34.88 1.59 17.68
CA ARG A 428 33.92 2.71 17.70
C ARG A 428 33.83 3.40 19.05
N GLY A 429 34.29 2.75 20.13
CA GLY A 429 34.17 3.24 21.49
C GLY A 429 32.70 3.40 21.92
N ALA A 430 31.81 2.53 21.43
CA ALA A 430 30.38 2.61 21.70
C ALA A 430 29.74 1.23 21.66
N VAL A 431 28.59 1.10 22.33
CA VAL A 431 27.75 -0.10 22.25
C VAL A 431 26.97 -0.09 20.95
N MET A 432 27.10 -1.18 20.21
CA MET A 432 26.45 -1.43 18.93
C MET A 432 25.43 -2.56 19.09
N ALA A 433 24.38 -2.54 18.28
CA ALA A 433 23.42 -3.63 18.19
C ALA A 433 23.04 -3.89 16.74
N PHE A 434 22.38 -5.01 16.49
CA PHE A 434 21.76 -5.29 15.21
C PHE A 434 20.27 -4.94 15.24
N GLU A 435 19.85 -4.11 14.30
CA GLU A 435 18.48 -3.70 14.09
C GLU A 435 17.86 -4.51 12.94
N ARG A 436 16.64 -5.00 13.18
CA ARG A 436 15.73 -5.54 12.18
C ARG A 436 14.54 -4.59 12.06
N VAL A 437 14.19 -4.22 10.82
CA VAL A 437 13.07 -3.34 10.51
C VAL A 437 12.04 -4.07 9.68
N THR A 438 10.79 -4.10 10.14
CA THR A 438 9.67 -4.73 9.44
C THR A 438 8.53 -3.76 9.20
N LEU A 439 7.77 -3.99 8.12
CA LEU A 439 6.53 -3.27 7.82
C LEU A 439 5.47 -4.28 7.44
N TYR A 440 4.39 -4.35 8.22
CA TYR A 440 3.26 -5.28 7.98
C TYR A 440 3.67 -6.75 7.78
N GLY A 441 4.71 -7.19 8.50
CA GLY A 441 5.27 -8.55 8.42
C GLY A 441 6.41 -8.69 7.41
N LEU A 442 6.60 -7.73 6.51
CA LEU A 442 7.66 -7.79 5.50
C LEU A 442 8.99 -7.26 6.06
N PRO A 443 10.12 -7.96 5.88
CA PRO A 443 11.42 -7.53 6.36
C PRO A 443 12.05 -6.50 5.42
N LEU A 444 11.96 -5.21 5.77
CA LEU A 444 12.62 -4.14 5.01
C LEU A 444 14.14 -4.17 5.22
N VAL A 445 14.55 -4.33 6.48
CA VAL A 445 15.97 -4.47 6.87
C VAL A 445 16.09 -5.75 7.69
N ALA A 446 16.83 -6.72 7.16
CA ALA A 446 17.02 -8.00 7.84
C ALA A 446 17.94 -7.89 9.06
N ARG A 447 19.06 -7.17 8.91
CA ARG A 447 20.10 -6.97 9.93
C ARG A 447 20.96 -5.76 9.56
N ARG A 448 20.83 -4.64 10.30
CA ARG A 448 21.67 -3.43 10.16
C ARG A 448 22.35 -3.13 11.48
N ARG A 449 23.66 -2.85 11.46
CA ARG A 449 24.37 -2.43 12.67
C ARG A 449 24.05 -0.97 13.00
N VAL A 450 23.63 -0.70 14.23
CA VAL A 450 23.26 0.64 14.73
C VAL A 450 23.87 0.91 16.10
N GLY A 451 24.04 2.17 16.46
CA GLY A 451 24.40 2.54 17.83
C GLY A 451 23.23 2.23 18.77
N TYR A 452 23.53 1.69 19.95
CA TYR A 452 22.52 1.23 20.89
C TYR A 452 22.19 2.24 21.99
N ALA A 453 23.03 3.26 22.16
CA ALA A 453 22.87 4.30 23.18
C ALA A 453 21.52 5.04 23.13
N ASP A 454 21.01 5.34 21.93
CA ASP A 454 19.71 6.03 21.78
C ASP A 454 18.50 5.11 21.99
N VAL A 455 18.72 3.79 21.97
CA VAL A 455 17.69 2.76 22.14
C VAL A 455 17.56 2.40 23.62
N ASP A 456 18.69 2.08 24.25
CA ASP A 456 18.78 1.71 25.64
C ASP A 456 20.08 2.30 26.24
N PRO A 457 20.00 3.51 26.80
CA PRO A 457 21.15 4.18 27.41
C PRO A 457 21.70 3.40 28.61
N GLU A 458 20.85 2.74 29.38
CA GLU A 458 21.22 2.03 30.61
C GLU A 458 22.07 0.80 30.30
N VAL A 459 21.59 -0.06 29.40
CA VAL A 459 22.36 -1.23 28.92
C VAL A 459 23.64 -0.78 28.22
N SER A 460 23.59 0.32 27.47
CA SER A 460 24.76 0.85 26.80
C SER A 460 25.84 1.33 27.78
N ARG A 461 25.43 1.91 28.91
CA ARG A 461 26.35 2.30 29.99
C ARG A 461 26.94 1.09 30.70
N ASP A 462 26.12 0.11 31.06
CA ASP A 462 26.58 -1.13 31.70
C ASP A 462 27.67 -1.80 30.85
N LEU A 463 27.38 -2.05 29.57
CA LEU A 463 28.32 -2.65 28.64
C LEU A 463 29.57 -1.78 28.41
N PHE A 464 29.43 -0.46 28.41
CA PHE A 464 30.59 0.44 28.36
C PHE A 464 31.48 0.25 29.60
N ILE A 465 30.92 0.29 30.82
CA ILE A 465 31.73 0.13 32.03
C ILE A 465 32.38 -1.25 32.05
N ARG A 466 31.60 -2.30 31.81
CA ARG A 466 32.05 -3.70 31.87
C ARG A 466 33.15 -3.98 30.84
N HIS A 467 32.92 -3.69 29.57
CA HIS A 467 33.91 -4.03 28.53
C HIS A 467 35.03 -2.98 28.43
N ALA A 468 34.69 -1.69 28.45
CA ALA A 468 35.68 -0.65 28.23
C ALA A 468 36.55 -0.38 29.48
N LEU A 469 35.94 -0.25 30.66
CA LEU A 469 36.64 0.14 31.89
C LEU A 469 37.12 -1.05 32.72
N VAL A 470 36.33 -2.13 32.80
CA VAL A 470 36.67 -3.32 33.60
C VAL A 470 37.50 -4.32 32.81
N GLU A 471 37.03 -4.82 31.66
CA GLU A 471 37.80 -5.78 30.85
C GLU A 471 38.99 -5.13 30.13
N GLY A 472 38.98 -3.80 30.01
CA GLY A 472 40.06 -3.03 29.43
C GLY A 472 40.04 -2.97 27.90
N ASP A 473 38.92 -3.33 27.26
CA ASP A 473 38.74 -3.30 25.81
C ASP A 473 38.49 -1.87 25.30
N TRP A 474 39.37 -0.94 25.67
CA TRP A 474 39.26 0.46 25.32
C TRP A 474 40.60 1.10 25.06
N GLN A 475 40.80 1.57 23.82
CA GLN A 475 42.02 2.27 23.43
C GLN A 475 41.92 3.75 23.82
N THR A 476 42.44 4.07 24.99
CA THR A 476 42.44 5.44 25.53
C THR A 476 43.83 5.93 25.94
N ARG A 477 43.96 7.25 26.12
CA ARG A 477 45.18 7.94 26.60
C ARG A 477 45.04 8.44 28.03
N HIS A 478 43.98 8.05 28.75
CA HIS A 478 43.77 8.49 30.13
C HIS A 478 44.79 7.81 31.07
N HIS A 479 45.46 8.63 31.90
CA HIS A 479 46.48 8.14 32.82
C HIS A 479 45.93 7.16 33.85
N PHE A 480 44.81 7.48 34.51
CA PHE A 480 44.17 6.61 35.50
C PHE A 480 43.94 5.20 34.95
N PHE A 481 43.53 5.08 33.69
CA PHE A 481 43.20 3.80 33.07
C PHE A 481 44.44 2.91 32.93
N ARG A 482 45.56 3.49 32.47
CA ARG A 482 46.85 2.78 32.38
C ARG A 482 47.37 2.43 33.77
N ASP A 483 47.28 3.36 34.71
CA ASP A 483 47.82 3.18 36.06
C ASP A 483 46.99 2.10 36.82
N ASN A 484 45.67 2.08 36.64
CA ASN A 484 44.78 1.02 37.13
C ASN A 484 45.08 -0.36 36.52
N ALA A 485 45.33 -0.42 35.20
CA ALA A 485 45.69 -1.67 34.53
C ALA A 485 47.02 -2.23 35.06
N CYS A 486 48.03 -1.37 35.24
CA CYS A 486 49.31 -1.71 35.84
C CYS A 486 49.15 -2.25 37.26
N LEU A 487 48.34 -1.58 38.10
CA LEU A 487 48.08 -2.03 39.46
C LEU A 487 47.38 -3.40 39.52
N ARG A 488 46.40 -3.64 38.63
CA ARG A 488 45.70 -4.93 38.56
C ARG A 488 46.63 -6.06 38.12
N GLU A 489 47.51 -5.80 37.16
CA GLU A 489 48.52 -6.77 36.71
C GLU A 489 49.53 -7.09 37.82
N GLU A 490 50.06 -6.08 38.52
CA GLU A 490 50.96 -6.26 39.67
C GLU A 490 50.33 -7.11 40.78
N LEU A 491 49.06 -6.85 41.09
CA LEU A 491 48.32 -7.58 42.13
C LEU A 491 48.01 -9.02 41.69
N ALA A 492 47.68 -9.26 40.43
CA ALA A 492 47.48 -10.60 39.89
C ALA A 492 48.77 -11.44 39.93
N GLU A 493 49.93 -10.84 39.64
CA GLU A 493 51.22 -11.51 39.81
C GLU A 493 51.52 -11.89 41.27
N LEU A 494 51.16 -11.01 42.22
CA LEU A 494 51.32 -11.28 43.65
C LEU A 494 50.42 -12.42 44.10
N GLU A 495 49.18 -12.47 43.62
CA GLU A 495 48.22 -13.54 43.91
C GLU A 495 48.72 -14.91 43.43
N GLU A 496 49.25 -14.98 42.20
CA GLU A 496 49.84 -16.20 41.63
C GLU A 496 51.11 -16.63 42.39
N ARG A 497 51.99 -15.68 42.74
CA ARG A 497 53.20 -15.97 43.56
C ARG A 497 52.85 -16.46 44.96
N ALA A 498 51.82 -15.88 45.58
CA ALA A 498 51.33 -16.27 46.90
C ALA A 498 50.48 -17.56 46.87
N ARG A 499 50.08 -18.03 45.68
CA ARG A 499 49.19 -19.19 45.45
C ARG A 499 47.86 -19.11 46.19
N ARG A 500 47.33 -17.90 46.38
CA ARG A 500 46.14 -17.63 47.19
C ARG A 500 45.10 -16.92 46.32
N ARG A 501 44.27 -17.69 45.61
CA ARG A 501 43.35 -17.25 44.53
C ARG A 501 42.10 -16.46 44.99
N ASP A 502 42.09 -16.04 46.24
CA ASP A 502 41.00 -15.38 46.95
C ASP A 502 41.42 -14.02 47.52
N LEU A 503 42.53 -13.44 47.03
CA LEU A 503 43.06 -12.18 47.54
C LEU A 503 42.45 -10.97 46.84
N LEU A 504 42.08 -11.10 45.56
CA LEU A 504 41.57 -9.99 44.74
C LEU A 504 40.05 -9.96 44.64
N VAL A 505 39.50 -8.75 44.56
CA VAL A 505 38.09 -8.54 44.22
C VAL A 505 37.84 -8.92 42.76
N GLY A 506 36.61 -9.32 42.45
CA GLY A 506 36.22 -9.70 41.09
C GLY A 506 35.90 -8.51 40.20
N ASP A 507 35.57 -8.80 38.95
CA ASP A 507 35.17 -7.79 37.97
C ASP A 507 33.86 -7.08 38.36
N GLU A 508 32.99 -7.69 39.17
CA GLU A 508 31.75 -7.05 39.65
C GLU A 508 32.03 -5.94 40.67
N GLU A 509 33.00 -6.11 41.55
CA GLU A 509 33.39 -5.05 42.49
C GLU A 509 34.09 -3.89 41.77
N VAL A 510 34.93 -4.20 40.77
CA VAL A 510 35.55 -3.17 39.91
C VAL A 510 34.48 -2.45 39.09
N PHE A 511 33.47 -3.19 38.59
CA PHE A 511 32.31 -2.60 37.94
C PHE A 511 31.58 -1.65 38.89
N ALA A 512 31.25 -2.08 40.11
CA ALA A 512 30.57 -1.26 41.13
C ALA A 512 31.37 0.01 41.48
N PHE A 513 32.70 -0.09 41.51
CA PHE A 513 33.58 1.06 41.72
C PHE A 513 33.35 2.14 40.64
N TYR A 514 33.37 1.74 39.36
CA TYR A 514 33.14 2.66 38.25
C TYR A 514 31.68 3.10 38.17
N ASP A 515 30.73 2.20 38.39
CA ASP A 515 29.29 2.47 38.33
C ASP A 515 28.87 3.56 39.32
N ALA A 516 29.39 3.52 40.54
CA ALA A 516 29.10 4.53 41.55
C ALA A 516 29.65 5.94 41.22
N ARG A 517 30.62 6.04 40.29
CA ARG A 517 31.40 7.27 40.04
C ARG A 517 31.16 7.86 38.66
N VAL A 518 30.89 7.02 37.66
CA VAL A 518 30.65 7.43 36.27
C VAL A 518 29.17 7.81 36.12
N PRO A 519 28.85 9.04 35.69
CA PRO A 519 27.47 9.49 35.54
C PRO A 519 26.61 8.62 34.61
N ALA A 520 25.29 8.66 34.79
CA ALA A 520 24.33 7.88 34.02
C ALA A 520 24.29 8.23 32.52
N ASP A 521 24.64 9.46 32.14
CA ASP A 521 24.70 9.92 30.74
C ASP A 521 25.97 9.50 29.99
N VAL A 522 26.94 8.90 30.70
CA VAL A 522 28.18 8.39 30.11
C VAL A 522 27.97 7.00 29.51
N VAL A 523 27.41 6.97 28.30
CA VAL A 523 27.04 5.71 27.59
C VAL A 523 28.01 5.32 26.47
N SER A 524 29.12 6.05 26.31
CA SER A 524 30.14 5.78 25.28
C SER A 524 31.49 6.40 25.64
N ALA A 525 32.56 6.01 24.96
CA ALA A 525 33.88 6.63 25.12
C ALA A 525 33.85 8.14 24.84
N ARG A 526 33.07 8.59 23.85
CA ARG A 526 32.93 10.02 23.54
C ARG A 526 32.24 10.78 24.68
N HIS A 527 31.19 10.20 25.28
CA HIS A 527 30.53 10.78 26.43
C HIS A 527 31.47 10.84 27.63
N PHE A 528 32.22 9.76 27.86
CA PHE A 528 33.23 9.68 28.92
C PHE A 528 34.29 10.75 28.76
N ASP A 529 34.89 10.89 27.58
CA ASP A 529 35.93 11.90 27.32
C ASP A 529 35.42 13.33 27.57
N GLY A 530 34.17 13.60 27.18
CA GLY A 530 33.51 14.89 27.41
C GLY A 530 33.31 15.20 28.89
N TRP A 531 32.86 14.21 29.66
CA TRP A 531 32.69 14.32 31.12
C TRP A 531 34.04 14.40 31.84
N TRP A 532 34.94 13.45 31.60
CA TRP A 532 36.21 13.30 32.28
C TRP A 532 37.14 14.50 32.07
N LYS A 533 37.08 15.14 30.89
CA LYS A 533 37.83 16.39 30.63
C LYS A 533 37.51 17.48 31.66
N LYS A 534 36.26 17.56 32.14
CA LYS A 534 35.85 18.53 33.17
C LYS A 534 36.14 17.98 34.57
N GLU A 535 35.75 16.73 34.82
CA GLU A 535 35.80 16.14 36.16
C GLU A 535 37.22 15.98 36.69
N ARG A 536 38.18 15.61 35.83
CA ARG A 536 39.59 15.44 36.23
C ARG A 536 40.25 16.69 36.82
N HIS A 537 39.73 17.89 36.54
CA HIS A 537 40.27 19.13 37.12
C HIS A 537 39.74 19.37 38.53
N ARG A 538 38.60 18.77 38.88
CA ARG A 538 37.97 18.86 40.20
C ARG A 538 38.45 17.71 41.08
N ASN A 539 38.39 16.50 40.55
CA ASN A 539 38.70 15.26 41.24
C ASN A 539 39.61 14.39 40.35
N PRO A 540 40.93 14.68 40.29
CA PRO A 540 41.86 13.97 39.39
C PRO A 540 41.95 12.48 39.69
N ASP A 541 41.82 12.09 40.95
CA ASP A 541 41.97 10.71 41.43
C ASP A 541 40.64 9.96 41.54
N LEU A 542 39.52 10.53 41.06
CA LEU A 542 38.17 9.96 41.22
C LEU A 542 38.09 8.50 40.75
N LEU A 543 38.76 8.18 39.65
CA LEU A 543 38.73 6.86 39.00
C LEU A 543 40.03 6.08 39.18
N THR A 544 40.96 6.57 40.00
CA THR A 544 42.22 5.87 40.27
C THR A 544 41.96 4.80 41.33
N LEU A 545 42.18 3.53 40.98
CA LEU A 545 42.04 2.41 41.90
C LEU A 545 43.20 2.39 42.90
N THR A 546 42.90 2.10 44.15
CA THR A 546 43.90 1.86 45.19
C THR A 546 44.06 0.36 45.45
N ARG A 547 45.10 -0.04 46.19
CA ARG A 547 45.25 -1.44 46.62
C ARG A 547 44.08 -1.89 47.50
N GLU A 548 43.55 -1.01 48.34
CA GLU A 548 42.42 -1.33 49.22
C GLU A 548 41.14 -1.60 48.42
N ASP A 549 40.94 -0.90 47.29
CA ASP A 549 39.78 -1.14 46.41
C ASP A 549 39.84 -2.51 45.71
N LEU A 550 41.03 -3.11 45.60
CA LEU A 550 41.27 -4.35 44.84
C LEU A 550 41.52 -5.58 45.71
N LEU A 551 41.72 -5.41 47.02
CA LEU A 551 41.96 -6.50 47.96
C LEU A 551 40.65 -6.87 48.67
N ARG A 552 40.37 -8.17 48.81
CA ARG A 552 39.27 -8.62 49.67
C ARG A 552 39.62 -8.36 51.13
N ASN A 553 38.70 -7.76 51.88
CA ASN A 553 38.81 -7.67 53.32
C ASN A 553 38.71 -9.08 53.94
N GLU A 554 39.57 -9.44 54.89
CA GLU A 554 39.55 -10.75 55.57
C GLU A 554 38.26 -11.03 56.40
N SER A 555 37.27 -10.13 56.35
CA SER A 555 35.97 -10.26 57.01
C SER A 555 34.87 -10.88 56.15
N ASP A 556 35.06 -11.03 54.83
CA ASP A 556 34.06 -11.60 53.90
C ASP A 556 34.31 -13.08 53.55
N ALA A 557 35.15 -13.77 54.33
CA ALA A 557 35.21 -15.23 54.26
C ALA A 557 33.95 -15.81 54.94
N ASP A 558 32.92 -16.08 54.14
CA ASP A 558 31.74 -16.87 54.52
C ASP A 558 32.19 -18.16 55.23
N GLN A 559 32.22 -18.15 56.56
CA GLN A 559 32.21 -19.36 57.36
C GLN A 559 30.76 -19.82 57.44
N PRO A 560 30.41 -21.02 56.94
CA PRO A 560 29.09 -21.56 57.22
C PRO A 560 28.96 -21.81 58.73
N ASP A 561 28.04 -21.11 59.38
CA ASP A 561 27.76 -21.19 60.82
C ASP A 561 27.24 -22.57 61.30
N ALA A 562 26.97 -23.50 60.38
CA ALA A 562 26.59 -24.86 60.72
C ALA A 562 27.01 -25.88 59.67
N TRP A 563 27.82 -26.85 60.08
CA TRP A 563 27.92 -28.14 59.41
C TRP A 563 26.88 -29.08 60.03
N GLN A 564 25.85 -29.46 59.28
CA GLN A 564 25.02 -30.61 59.63
C GLN A 564 25.73 -31.89 59.18
N ALA A 565 26.22 -32.65 60.16
CA ALA A 565 26.54 -34.05 59.96
C ALA A 565 25.23 -34.86 60.10
N GLY A 566 24.79 -35.46 58.98
CA GLY A 566 23.63 -36.35 58.90
C GLY A 566 23.57 -37.04 57.55
#